data_AF-A0A5R9CXD0-F1
#
_entry.id   AF-A0A5R9CXD0-F1
#
_cell.length_a   1.000
_cell.length_b   1.000
_cell.length_c   1.000
_cell.angle_alpha   90.00
_cell.angle_beta   90.00
_cell.angle_gamma   90.00
#
_symmetry.space_group_name_H-M   'P 1'
#
loop_
_entity.id
_entity.type
_entity.pdbx_description
1 polymer ?
#
loop_
_entity_poly.entity_id
_entity_poly.type
_entity_poly.pdbx_seq_one_letter_code
_entity_poly.pdbx_strand_id
1 'polypeptide(L)'
;MITKNQQKAIELMFEGNLSQKEISAQLKIHPTTLSRWKRDKGFIEAMRLYTNETISRSTPKAMITMLKLLNARSELVRYNAAKDLLDRAGFIPTQKHDINANVNPIQILDDVPPESDRDG
;
A
#
# COMPACT_ATOMS: atom_id res chain seq x y z
N MET A 1 14.11 12.72 16.46
CA MET A 1 13.41 11.95 17.50
C MET A 1 12.19 12.74 17.93
N ILE A 2 10.98 12.14 17.93
CA ILE A 2 9.77 12.86 18.33
C ILE A 2 9.66 12.94 19.86
N THR A 3 9.01 13.99 20.36
CA THR A 3 8.79 14.18 21.80
C THR A 3 7.60 13.35 22.29
N LYS A 4 7.49 13.16 23.62
CA LYS A 4 6.31 12.49 24.23
C LYS A 4 4.99 13.17 23.89
N ASN A 5 4.96 14.51 23.86
CA ASN A 5 3.76 15.25 23.47
C ASN A 5 3.41 15.05 22.00
N GLN A 6 4.42 14.95 21.12
CA GLN A 6 4.20 14.62 19.71
C GLN A 6 3.67 13.21 19.53
N GLN A 7 4.22 12.23 20.27
CA GLN A 7 3.71 10.86 20.26
C GLN A 7 2.25 10.80 20.72
N LYS A 8 1.92 11.47 21.84
CA LYS A 8 0.55 11.51 22.33
C LYS A 8 -0.40 12.24 21.37
N ALA A 9 0.07 13.28 20.69
CA ALA A 9 -0.70 13.94 19.64
C ALA A 9 -1.03 12.97 18.49
N ILE A 10 -0.07 12.14 18.07
CA ILE A 10 -0.28 11.14 17.00
C ILE A 10 -1.35 10.11 17.43
N GLU A 11 -1.30 9.61 18.67
CA GLU A 11 -2.32 8.69 19.21
C GLU A 11 -3.72 9.32 19.17
N LEU A 12 -3.88 10.54 19.71
CA LEU A 12 -5.16 11.25 19.75
C LEU A 12 -5.68 11.59 18.33
N MET A 13 -4.78 11.91 17.40
CA MET A 13 -5.14 12.13 16.01
C MET A 13 -5.59 10.84 15.31
N PHE A 14 -5.02 9.69 15.67
CA PHE A 14 -5.41 8.39 15.13
C PHE A 14 -6.78 7.94 15.66
N GLU A 15 -7.12 8.25 16.92
CA GLU A 15 -8.46 8.00 17.49
C GLU A 15 -9.57 8.75 16.73
N GLY A 16 -9.27 9.93 16.16
CA GLY A 16 -10.14 10.64 15.22
C GLY A 16 -11.41 11.27 15.80
N ASN A 17 -11.58 11.21 17.12
CA ASN A 17 -12.73 11.72 17.87
C ASN A 17 -12.55 13.17 18.37
N LEU A 18 -11.34 13.73 18.31
CA LEU A 18 -11.02 15.05 18.82
C LEU A 18 -10.59 16.01 17.72
N SER A 19 -11.06 17.25 17.80
CA SER A 19 -10.59 18.34 16.96
C SER A 19 -9.16 18.77 17.34
N GLN A 20 -8.48 19.45 16.42
CA GLN A 20 -7.14 19.99 16.69
C GLN A 20 -7.10 20.91 17.92
N LYS A 21 -8.18 21.65 18.19
CA LYS A 21 -8.29 22.54 19.36
C LYS A 21 -8.36 21.73 20.67
N GLU A 22 -9.14 20.65 20.69
CA GLU A 22 -9.28 19.77 21.85
C GLU A 22 -7.98 19.00 22.14
N ILE A 23 -7.34 18.45 21.11
CA ILE A 23 -6.02 17.79 21.24
C ILE A 23 -4.99 18.78 21.80
N SER A 24 -4.97 20.01 21.28
CA SER A 24 -4.04 21.03 21.75
C SER A 24 -4.28 21.42 23.22
N ALA A 25 -5.55 21.53 23.63
CA ALA A 25 -5.92 21.79 25.01
C ALA A 25 -5.52 20.64 25.95
N GLN A 26 -5.76 19.39 25.54
CA GLN A 26 -5.41 18.20 26.32
C GLN A 26 -3.89 18.06 26.50
N LEU A 27 -3.12 18.40 25.47
CA LEU A 27 -1.66 18.40 25.50
C LEU A 27 -1.05 19.67 26.10
N LYS A 28 -1.87 20.65 26.49
CA LYS A 28 -1.46 21.97 27.00
C LYS A 28 -0.47 22.69 26.08
N ILE A 29 -0.72 22.60 24.76
CA ILE A 29 0.06 23.29 23.73
C ILE A 29 -0.80 24.30 22.99
N HIS A 30 -0.16 25.31 22.38
CA HIS A 30 -0.87 26.23 21.51
C HIS A 30 -1.30 25.53 20.21
N PRO A 31 -2.51 25.77 19.66
CA PRO A 31 -2.99 25.12 18.42
C PRO A 31 -2.08 25.28 17.21
N THR A 32 -1.34 26.39 17.14
CA THR A 32 -0.35 26.62 16.06
C THR A 32 0.84 25.68 16.16
N THR A 33 1.21 25.21 17.37
CA THR A 33 2.29 24.24 17.57
C THR A 33 1.92 22.90 16.92
N LEU A 34 0.72 22.39 17.17
CA LEU A 34 0.23 21.18 16.52
C LEU A 34 0.12 21.37 14.99
N SER A 35 -0.31 22.55 14.54
CA SER A 35 -0.32 22.88 13.10
C SER A 35 1.07 22.87 12.47
N ARG A 36 2.12 23.28 13.21
CA ARG A 36 3.51 23.24 12.75
C ARG A 36 4.03 21.81 12.68
N TRP A 37 3.76 21.00 13.70
CA TRP A 37 4.15 19.58 13.71
C TRP A 37 3.57 18.81 12.53
N LYS A 38 2.31 19.06 12.16
CA LYS A 38 1.68 18.42 10.99
C LYS A 38 2.38 18.72 9.65
N ARG A 39 3.28 19.70 9.59
CA ARG A 39 4.11 20.03 8.41
C ARG A 39 5.56 19.59 8.56
N ASP A 40 5.95 19.13 9.75
CA ASP A 40 7.29 18.66 10.03
C ASP A 40 7.48 17.23 9.49
N LYS A 41 8.57 17.01 8.74
CA LYS A 41 8.82 15.72 8.09
C LYS A 41 9.00 14.58 9.10
N GLY A 42 9.65 14.85 10.24
CA GLY A 42 9.87 13.85 11.28
C GLY A 42 8.57 13.44 11.96
N PHE A 43 7.69 14.39 12.21
CA PHE A 43 6.35 14.12 12.77
C PHE A 43 5.47 13.34 11.79
N ILE A 44 5.48 13.69 10.50
CA ILE A 44 4.74 12.98 9.45
C ILE A 44 5.20 11.52 9.36
N GLU A 45 6.52 11.27 9.34
CA GLU A 45 7.01 9.90 9.28
C GLU A 45 6.67 9.12 10.55
N ALA A 46 6.76 9.74 11.73
CA ALA A 46 6.35 9.08 12.97
C ALA A 46 4.86 8.71 12.97
N MET A 47 3.99 9.58 12.42
CA MET A 47 2.57 9.29 12.25
C MET A 47 2.33 8.12 11.28
N ARG A 48 3.11 8.05 10.19
CA ARG A 48 3.07 6.94 9.22
C ARG A 48 3.50 5.62 9.87
N LEU A 49 4.61 5.62 10.60
CA LEU A 49 5.11 4.45 11.31
C LEU A 49 4.11 3.94 12.35
N TYR A 50 3.55 4.84 13.17
CA TYR A 50 2.52 4.49 14.15
C TYR A 50 1.28 3.86 13.50
N THR A 51 0.84 4.41 12.36
CA THR A 51 -0.29 3.88 11.59
C THR A 51 0.00 2.47 11.09
N ASN A 52 1.16 2.26 10.45
CA ASN A 52 1.57 0.95 9.93
C ASN A 52 1.68 -0.09 11.04
N GLU A 53 2.27 0.28 12.17
CA GLU A 53 2.45 -0.60 13.32
C GLU A 53 1.09 -0.99 13.93
N THR A 54 0.16 -0.04 14.02
CA THR A 54 -1.19 -0.29 14.52
C THR A 54 -2.00 -1.18 13.59
N ILE A 55 -1.92 -0.94 12.28
CA ILE A 55 -2.55 -1.82 11.27
C ILE A 55 -1.94 -3.22 11.36
N SER A 56 -0.61 -3.34 11.40
CA SER A 56 0.10 -4.62 11.51
C SER A 56 -0.34 -5.41 12.75
N ARG A 57 -0.46 -4.74 13.91
CA ARG A 57 -1.00 -5.33 15.14
C ARG A 57 -2.45 -5.77 15.02
N SER A 58 -3.25 -5.11 14.18
CA SER A 58 -4.65 -5.48 13.94
C SER A 58 -4.83 -6.67 12.98
N THR A 59 -3.79 -7.00 12.19
CA THR A 59 -3.82 -8.07 11.18
C THR A 59 -4.30 -9.43 11.74
N PRO A 60 -3.81 -9.94 12.88
CA PRO A 60 -4.29 -11.22 13.42
C PRO A 60 -5.79 -11.20 13.74
N LYS A 61 -6.31 -10.09 14.27
CA LYS A 61 -7.74 -9.91 14.57
C LYS A 61 -8.57 -9.88 13.29
N ALA A 62 -8.09 -9.22 12.24
CA ALA A 62 -8.73 -9.22 10.93
C ALA A 62 -8.77 -10.63 10.33
N MET A 63 -7.66 -11.37 10.39
CA MET A 63 -7.59 -12.77 9.93
C MET A 63 -8.58 -13.68 10.66
N ILE A 64 -8.67 -13.58 11.99
CA ILE A 64 -9.66 -14.34 12.78
C ILE A 64 -11.08 -13.99 12.37
N THR A 65 -11.36 -12.71 12.09
CA THR A 65 -12.67 -12.28 11.61
C THR A 65 -13.00 -12.93 10.27
N MET A 66 -12.05 -12.95 9.34
CA MET A 66 -12.18 -13.62 8.04
C MET A 66 -12.48 -15.11 8.17
N LEU A 67 -11.76 -15.82 9.06
CA LEU A 67 -12.01 -17.24 9.35
C LEU A 67 -13.43 -17.47 9.90
N LYS A 68 -13.92 -16.59 10.78
CA LYS A 68 -15.31 -16.67 11.28
C LYS A 68 -16.34 -16.48 10.17
N LEU A 69 -16.06 -15.61 9.19
CA LEU A 69 -16.97 -15.35 8.06
C LEU A 69 -17.16 -16.56 7.14
N LEU A 70 -16.31 -17.58 7.21
CA LEU A 70 -16.55 -18.86 6.53
C LEU A 70 -17.85 -19.55 6.98
N ASN A 71 -18.37 -19.21 8.17
CA ASN A 71 -19.63 -19.72 8.70
C ASN A 71 -20.77 -18.70 8.67
N ALA A 72 -20.63 -17.58 7.94
CA ALA A 72 -21.67 -16.56 7.85
C ALA A 72 -22.99 -17.12 7.26
N ARG A 73 -24.14 -16.58 7.68
CA ARG A 73 -25.44 -16.96 7.11
C ARG A 73 -25.57 -16.56 5.63
N SER A 74 -24.98 -15.42 5.27
CA SER A 74 -24.98 -14.94 3.89
C SER A 74 -24.01 -15.77 3.04
N GLU A 75 -24.54 -16.42 2.02
CA GLU A 75 -23.77 -17.24 1.08
C GLU A 75 -22.71 -16.42 0.35
N LEU A 76 -23.06 -15.21 -0.07
CA LEU A 76 -22.14 -14.29 -0.73
C LEU A 76 -20.96 -13.91 0.18
N VAL A 77 -21.21 -13.66 1.46
CA VAL A 77 -20.17 -13.31 2.43
C VAL A 77 -19.24 -14.51 2.67
N ARG A 78 -19.79 -15.71 2.85
CA ARG A 78 -18.99 -16.94 2.97
C ARG A 78 -18.14 -17.19 1.74
N TYR A 79 -18.74 -17.09 0.55
CA TYR A 79 -18.05 -17.29 -0.71
C TYR A 79 -16.86 -16.32 -0.86
N ASN A 80 -17.08 -15.03 -0.59
CA ASN A 80 -16.01 -14.03 -0.66
C ASN A 80 -14.90 -14.28 0.37
N ALA A 81 -15.23 -14.65 1.61
CA ALA A 81 -14.23 -14.99 2.63
C ALA A 81 -13.40 -16.23 2.24
N ALA A 82 -14.04 -17.26 1.70
CA ALA A 82 -13.37 -18.45 1.20
C ALA A 82 -12.46 -18.13 0.00
N LYS A 83 -12.97 -17.37 -0.96
CA LYS A 83 -12.21 -16.91 -2.13
C LYS A 83 -10.97 -16.10 -1.72
N ASP A 84 -11.12 -15.10 -0.84
CA ASP A 84 -10.00 -14.26 -0.39
C ASP A 84 -8.93 -15.07 0.35
N LEU A 85 -9.30 -16.07 1.15
CA LEU A 85 -8.34 -16.98 1.80
C LEU A 85 -7.59 -17.86 0.79
N LEU A 86 -8.27 -18.40 -0.22
CA LEU A 86 -7.64 -19.18 -1.28
C LEU A 86 -6.68 -18.32 -2.13
N ASP A 87 -7.10 -17.10 -2.48
CA ASP A 87 -6.28 -16.15 -3.24
C ASP A 87 -5.00 -15.82 -2.46
N ARG A 88 -5.08 -15.60 -1.14
CA ARG A 88 -3.92 -15.34 -0.27
C ARG A 88 -3.02 -16.56 -0.05
N ALA A 89 -3.57 -17.76 -0.05
CA ALA A 89 -2.81 -19.00 0.08
C ALA A 89 -2.13 -19.41 -1.25
N GLY A 90 -2.34 -18.65 -2.33
CA GLY A 90 -1.74 -18.91 -3.63
C GLY A 90 -2.50 -19.93 -4.48
N PHE A 91 -3.72 -20.30 -4.11
CA PHE A 91 -4.60 -21.15 -4.92
C PHE A 91 -5.34 -20.35 -6.01
N ILE A 92 -4.70 -19.31 -6.53
CA ILE A 92 -5.27 -18.48 -7.59
C ILE A 92 -5.23 -19.29 -8.89
N PRO A 93 -6.33 -19.37 -9.66
CA PRO A 93 -6.32 -19.99 -10.98
C PRO A 93 -5.22 -19.38 -11.86
N THR A 94 -4.53 -20.20 -12.65
CA THR A 94 -3.50 -19.72 -13.57
C THR A 94 -4.06 -18.63 -14.48
N GLN A 95 -3.50 -17.43 -14.37
CA GLN A 95 -3.87 -16.30 -15.21
C GLN A 95 -3.30 -16.55 -16.61
N LYS A 96 -4.17 -16.90 -17.57
CA LYS A 96 -3.76 -17.02 -18.97
C LYS A 96 -3.50 -15.63 -19.52
N HIS A 97 -2.27 -15.37 -19.92
CA HIS A 97 -1.91 -14.18 -20.69
C HIS A 97 -1.77 -14.57 -22.15
N ASP A 98 -2.66 -14.05 -23.00
CA ASP A 98 -2.50 -14.13 -24.44
C ASP A 98 -1.47 -13.09 -24.87
N ILE A 99 -0.20 -13.51 -24.94
CA ILE A 99 0.88 -12.67 -25.47
C ILE A 99 0.83 -12.77 -26.99
N ASN A 100 0.18 -11.80 -27.62
CA ASN A 100 0.34 -11.57 -29.05
C ASN A 100 1.63 -10.78 -29.26
N ALA A 101 2.71 -11.48 -29.61
CA ALA A 101 3.90 -10.83 -30.13
C ALA A 101 3.59 -10.33 -31.54
N ASN A 102 3.36 -9.03 -31.71
CA ASN A 102 3.50 -8.38 -33.01
C ASN A 102 4.99 -8.40 -33.35
N VAL A 103 5.44 -9.48 -33.96
CA VAL A 103 6.75 -9.54 -34.60
C VAL A 103 6.68 -8.59 -35.79
N ASN A 104 7.24 -7.39 -35.64
CA ASN A 104 7.43 -6.50 -36.78
C ASN A 104 8.17 -7.28 -37.88
N PRO A 105 7.84 -7.08 -39.17
CA PRO A 105 8.51 -7.79 -40.24
C PRO A 105 10.04 -7.62 -40.11
N ILE A 106 10.77 -8.72 -40.22
CA ILE A 106 12.24 -8.70 -40.20
C ILE A 106 12.72 -7.75 -41.29
N GLN A 107 13.35 -6.64 -40.91
CA GLN A 107 14.04 -5.76 -41.84
C GLN A 107 15.43 -6.35 -42.07
N ILE A 108 15.67 -6.94 -43.24
CA ILE A 108 17.01 -7.30 -43.69
C ILE A 108 17.68 -5.99 -44.13
N LEU A 109 18.66 -5.53 -43.36
CA LEU A 109 19.58 -4.47 -43.78
C LEU A 109 20.67 -5.11 -44.62
N ASP A 110 20.68 -4.80 -45.92
CA ASP A 110 21.76 -5.20 -46.81
C ASP A 110 22.94 -4.22 -46.64
N ASP A 111 23.76 -4.48 -45.62
CA ASP A 111 24.98 -3.73 -45.32
C ASP A 111 26.21 -4.30 -46.05
N VAL A 112 26.01 -5.14 -47.08
CA VAL A 112 27.12 -5.67 -47.88
C VAL A 112 27.59 -4.57 -48.84
N PRO A 113 28.84 -4.06 -48.71
CA PRO A 113 29.37 -3.10 -49.65
C PRO A 113 29.46 -3.75 -51.03
N PRO A 114 29.11 -3.02 -52.11
CA PRO A 114 29.30 -3.55 -53.46
C PRO A 114 30.77 -3.90 -53.65
N GLU A 115 31.06 -5.10 -54.15
CA GLU A 115 32.43 -5.47 -54.49
C GLU A 115 32.95 -4.43 -55.50
N SER A 116 34.07 -3.79 -55.15
CA SER A 116 34.77 -2.95 -56.12
C SER A 116 35.29 -3.86 -57.21
N ASP A 117 34.79 -3.65 -58.43
CA ASP A 117 35.37 -4.23 -59.64
C ASP A 117 36.87 -3.93 -59.62
N ARG A 118 37.68 -4.96 -59.35
CA ARG A 118 39.12 -4.91 -59.55
C ARG A 118 39.37 -5.00 -61.04
N ASP A 119 39.16 -3.88 -61.74
CA ASP A 119 39.71 -3.65 -63.07
C ASP A 119 41.13 -3.11 -62.93
N GLY A 120 42.11 -3.91 -63.38
CA GLY A 120 43.52 -3.52 -63.52
C GLY A 120 44.51 -4.65 -63.28
#